data_AF-A0A238LES5-F1
#
_entry.id   AF-A0A238LES5-F1
#
_cell.length_a   1.000
_cell.length_b   1.000
_cell.length_c   1.000
_cell.angle_alpha   90.00
_cell.angle_beta   90.00
_cell.angle_gamma   90.00
#
_symmetry.space_group_name_H-M   'P 1'
#
loop_
_entity.id
_entity.type
_entity.pdbx_description
1 polymer ?
#
loop_
_entity_poly.entity_id
_entity_poly.type
_entity_poly.pdbx_seq_one_letter_code
_entity_poly.pdbx_strand_id
1 'polypeptide(L)'
;MFRAFSVLAALTLACAAAAQSVMGEYHAVISPQDMVNSQGQRLGHFCAMVQQDRANYHRFGRRDPTDEGDPVFSDRTLRGRIVNTCELTGAAGIMADQAMRGTTVFIRVRILNDGGQMRVLVGEWAG
;
A
#
# COMPACT_ATOMS: atom_id res chain seq x y z
N MET A 1 -15.27 -3.44 -67.08
CA MET A 1 -15.80 -4.07 -65.85
C MET A 1 -14.65 -4.73 -65.12
N PHE A 2 -14.14 -4.13 -64.05
CA PHE A 2 -13.22 -4.80 -63.11
C PHE A 2 -13.63 -4.36 -61.70
N ARG A 3 -14.01 -5.32 -60.86
CA ARG A 3 -14.57 -5.12 -59.53
C ARG A 3 -13.44 -4.77 -58.55
N ALA A 4 -13.54 -3.63 -57.89
CA ALA A 4 -12.73 -3.30 -56.72
C ALA A 4 -13.18 -4.16 -55.54
N PHE A 5 -12.29 -4.99 -55.01
CA PHE A 5 -12.49 -5.69 -53.74
C PHE A 5 -11.79 -4.87 -52.65
N SER A 6 -12.56 -4.04 -51.93
CA SER A 6 -12.08 -3.37 -50.73
C SER A 6 -12.12 -4.37 -49.57
N VAL A 7 -10.95 -4.88 -49.17
CA VAL A 7 -10.80 -5.62 -47.91
C VAL A 7 -10.65 -4.61 -46.79
N LEU A 8 -11.72 -4.47 -45.99
CA LEU A 8 -11.74 -3.63 -44.80
C LEU A 8 -10.93 -4.34 -43.70
N ALA A 9 -9.70 -3.86 -43.44
CA ALA A 9 -8.90 -4.34 -42.32
C ALA A 9 -9.52 -3.85 -41.01
N ALA A 10 -10.15 -4.76 -40.25
CA ALA A 10 -10.62 -4.48 -38.91
C ALA A 10 -9.41 -4.37 -37.97
N LEU A 11 -8.95 -3.14 -37.71
CA LEU A 11 -8.02 -2.85 -36.61
C LEU A 11 -8.77 -3.03 -35.29
N THR A 12 -8.62 -4.18 -34.66
CA THR A 12 -9.00 -4.37 -33.26
C THR A 12 -8.04 -3.52 -32.40
N LEU A 13 -8.53 -2.41 -31.84
CA LEU A 13 -7.82 -1.73 -30.76
C LEU A 13 -7.82 -2.67 -29.55
N ALA A 14 -6.74 -3.43 -29.38
CA ALA A 14 -6.44 -4.08 -28.12
C ALA A 14 -6.13 -2.97 -27.10
N CYS A 15 -7.11 -2.61 -26.27
CA CYS A 15 -6.85 -1.79 -25.09
C CYS A 15 -5.88 -2.60 -24.22
N ALA A 16 -4.65 -2.13 -24.06
CA ALA A 16 -3.68 -2.79 -23.19
C ALA A 16 -4.25 -2.77 -21.77
N ALA A 17 -4.72 -3.92 -21.28
CA ALA A 17 -5.08 -4.06 -19.88
C ALA A 17 -3.81 -3.77 -19.07
N ALA A 18 -3.80 -2.65 -18.34
CA ALA A 18 -2.69 -2.30 -17.49
C ALA A 18 -2.65 -3.31 -16.33
N ALA A 19 -1.73 -4.26 -16.43
CA ALA A 19 -1.66 -5.41 -15.52
C ALA A 19 -1.25 -4.97 -14.11
N GLN A 20 -1.86 -5.60 -13.11
CA GLN A 20 -1.46 -5.46 -11.72
C GLN A 20 -0.01 -5.96 -11.56
N SER A 21 0.85 -5.14 -10.97
CA SER A 21 2.25 -5.47 -10.70
C SER A 21 2.64 -5.16 -9.26
N VAL A 22 3.56 -5.95 -8.70
CA VAL A 22 4.07 -5.73 -7.34
C VAL A 22 5.19 -4.69 -7.40
N MET A 23 5.00 -3.56 -6.71
CA MET A 23 5.99 -2.49 -6.58
C MET A 23 6.94 -2.74 -5.41
N GLY A 24 6.47 -3.44 -4.38
CA GLY A 24 7.26 -3.74 -3.19
C GLY A 24 6.45 -4.55 -2.17
N GLU A 25 7.16 -5.12 -1.21
CA GLU A 25 6.61 -5.85 -0.10
C GLU A 25 7.53 -5.69 1.11
N TYR A 26 6.96 -5.56 2.30
CA TYR A 26 7.73 -5.45 3.54
C TYR A 26 6.92 -5.90 4.74
N HIS A 27 7.62 -6.31 5.79
CA HIS A 27 7.07 -6.54 7.12
C HIS A 27 7.32 -5.34 8.03
N ALA A 28 6.34 -5.02 8.87
CA ALA A 28 6.43 -3.92 9.82
C ALA A 28 5.71 -4.23 11.12
N VAL A 29 6.13 -3.55 12.18
CA VAL A 29 5.47 -3.52 13.48
C VAL A 29 4.69 -2.21 13.56
N ILE A 30 3.40 -2.29 13.86
CA ILE A 30 2.63 -1.09 14.24
C ILE A 30 2.66 -1.02 15.76
N SER A 31 3.55 -0.20 16.30
CA SER A 31 3.74 -0.02 17.74
C SER A 31 3.11 1.31 18.21
N PRO A 32 3.11 1.63 19.53
CA PRO A 32 2.49 2.86 20.03
C PRO A 32 3.01 4.15 19.38
N GLN A 33 4.23 4.16 18.83
CA GLN A 33 4.80 5.34 18.15
C GLN A 33 4.16 5.63 16.79
N ASP A 34 3.49 4.64 16.20
CA ASP A 34 2.80 4.74 14.92
C ASP A 34 1.31 5.06 15.11
N MET A 35 0.81 4.97 16.35
CA MET A 35 -0.58 5.24 16.71
C MET A 35 -0.86 6.72 16.96
N VAL A 36 0.17 7.57 16.86
CA VAL A 36 0.10 9.02 17.06
C VAL A 36 0.77 9.75 15.91
N ASN A 37 0.23 10.90 15.51
CA ASN A 37 0.88 11.75 14.52
C ASN A 37 2.13 12.44 15.10
N SER A 38 2.85 13.22 14.28
CA SER A 38 4.04 13.96 14.74
C SER A 38 3.78 15.02 15.82
N GLN A 39 2.52 15.35 16.12
CA GLN A 39 2.11 16.24 17.21
C GLN A 39 1.68 15.47 18.47
N GLY A 40 1.80 14.13 18.47
CA GLY A 40 1.38 13.27 19.58
C GLY A 40 -0.12 13.02 19.66
N GLN A 41 -0.90 13.44 18.65
CA GLN A 41 -2.34 13.20 18.64
C GLN A 41 -2.63 11.79 18.13
N ARG A 42 -3.53 11.09 18.82
CA ARG A 42 -3.91 9.72 18.46
C ARG A 42 -4.57 9.66 17.09
N LEU A 43 -4.12 8.72 16.27
CA LEU A 43 -4.67 8.46 14.95
C LEU A 43 -5.95 7.64 15.08
N GLY A 44 -6.98 8.04 14.35
CA GLY A 44 -8.32 7.45 14.40
C GLY A 44 -8.54 6.29 13.42
N HIS A 45 -7.54 5.94 12.60
CA HIS A 45 -7.68 4.89 11.60
C HIS A 45 -6.35 4.17 11.36
N PHE A 46 -6.43 2.86 11.15
CA PHE A 46 -5.26 1.98 11.04
C PHE A 46 -4.38 2.30 9.82
N CYS A 47 -4.97 2.67 8.68
CA CYS A 47 -4.17 3.07 7.51
C CYS A 47 -3.35 4.36 7.73
N ALA A 48 -3.74 5.26 8.65
CA ALA A 48 -2.85 6.36 9.05
C ALA A 48 -1.70 5.87 9.91
N MET A 49 -1.92 4.83 10.72
CA MET A 49 -0.86 4.23 11.51
C MET A 49 0.20 3.61 10.58
N VAL A 50 -0.21 2.92 9.52
CA VAL A 50 0.71 2.44 8.47
C VAL A 50 1.45 3.60 7.78
N GLN A 51 0.76 4.71 7.49
CA GLN A 51 1.42 5.90 6.93
C GLN A 51 2.43 6.51 7.91
N GLN A 52 2.08 6.59 9.19
CA GLN A 52 2.91 7.14 10.24
C GLN A 52 4.14 6.27 10.48
N ASP A 53 3.97 4.95 10.50
CA ASP A 53 5.04 3.96 10.51
C ASP A 53 6.02 4.20 9.35
N ARG A 54 5.53 4.33 8.11
CA ARG A 54 6.42 4.66 6.97
C ARG A 54 7.06 6.05 7.08
N ALA A 55 6.44 7.01 7.78
CA ALA A 55 7.07 8.29 8.05
C ALA A 55 8.16 8.16 9.13
N ASN A 56 7.90 7.36 10.16
CA ASN A 56 8.84 7.01 11.22
C ASN A 56 10.07 6.32 10.61
N TYR A 57 9.87 5.34 9.73
CA TYR A 57 10.93 4.60 9.05
C TYR A 57 11.80 5.45 8.11
N HIS A 58 11.18 6.19 7.18
CA HIS A 58 11.89 6.85 6.08
C HIS A 58 12.25 8.31 6.34
N ARG A 59 11.47 9.03 7.16
CA ARG A 59 11.67 10.46 7.40
C ARG A 59 12.29 10.75 8.77
N PHE A 60 11.85 10.05 9.81
CA PHE A 60 12.23 10.39 11.19
C PHE A 60 13.32 9.49 11.77
N GLY A 61 13.66 8.38 11.11
CA GLY A 61 14.65 7.42 11.62
C GLY A 61 14.20 6.72 12.92
N ARG A 62 12.89 6.67 13.18
CA ARG A 62 12.28 5.97 14.31
C ARG A 62 11.75 4.66 13.77
N ARG A 63 12.48 3.57 13.95
CA ARG A 63 12.12 2.26 13.39
C ARG A 63 11.89 1.29 14.52
N ASP A 64 10.90 0.43 14.38
CA ASP A 64 10.83 -0.74 15.23
C ASP A 64 11.91 -1.75 14.81
N PRO A 65 12.47 -2.56 15.74
CA PRO A 65 13.67 -3.37 15.49
C PRO A 65 13.55 -4.37 14.33
N THR A 66 12.34 -4.80 14.01
CA THR A 66 12.04 -5.80 12.97
C THR A 66 11.40 -5.18 11.72
N ASP A 67 11.36 -3.85 11.60
CA ASP A 67 10.82 -3.21 10.41
C ASP A 67 11.73 -3.40 9.20
N GLU A 68 11.14 -3.87 8.11
CA GLU A 68 11.80 -3.93 6.82
C GLU A 68 11.65 -2.61 6.06
N GLY A 69 12.63 -2.36 5.20
CA GLY A 69 12.57 -1.24 4.25
C GLY A 69 11.70 -1.57 3.06
N ASP A 70 11.25 -0.54 2.36
CA ASP A 70 10.47 -0.68 1.14
C ASP A 70 10.98 0.29 0.06
N PRO A 71 10.80 -0.03 -1.24
CA PRO A 71 11.34 0.78 -2.33
C PRO A 71 10.46 1.99 -2.71
N VAL A 72 9.30 2.18 -2.07
CA VAL A 72 8.26 3.11 -2.56
C VAL A 72 8.09 4.32 -1.65
N PHE A 73 8.04 4.10 -0.35
CA PHE A 73 7.62 5.08 0.64
C PHE A 73 8.75 5.94 1.20
N SER A 74 9.96 5.87 0.61
CA SER A 74 10.93 6.96 0.74
C SER A 74 10.38 8.24 0.11
N ASP A 75 9.63 8.13 -0.99
CA ASP A 75 8.90 9.22 -1.63
C ASP A 75 7.73 9.70 -0.74
N ARG A 76 7.75 10.99 -0.39
CA ARG A 76 6.72 11.62 0.45
C ARG A 76 5.33 11.63 -0.21
N THR A 77 5.26 11.82 -1.52
CA THR A 77 4.02 11.84 -2.28
C THR A 77 3.36 10.47 -2.30
N LEU A 78 4.14 9.41 -2.55
CA LEU A 78 3.62 8.04 -2.55
C LEU A 78 3.21 7.61 -1.13
N ARG A 79 4.03 7.91 -0.12
CA ARG A 79 3.67 7.69 1.29
C ARG A 79 2.40 8.44 1.69
N GLY A 80 2.19 9.65 1.17
CA GLY A 80 0.98 10.45 1.36
C GLY A 80 -0.31 9.77 0.87
N ARG A 81 -0.21 8.84 -0.08
CA ARG A 81 -1.36 8.16 -0.68
C ARG A 81 -1.85 6.95 0.12
N ILE A 82 -1.02 6.39 1.02
CA ILE A 82 -1.33 5.17 1.80
C ILE A 82 -2.75 5.20 2.36
N VAL A 83 -3.15 6.29 3.04
CA VAL A 83 -4.46 6.40 3.70
C VAL A 83 -5.63 6.11 2.77
N ASN A 84 -5.56 6.56 1.51
CA ASN A 84 -6.65 6.47 0.55
C ASN A 84 -6.54 5.23 -0.35
N THR A 85 -5.41 4.52 -0.32
CA THR A 85 -5.13 3.35 -1.16
C THR A 85 -4.94 2.07 -0.35
N CYS A 86 -5.12 2.16 0.96
CA CYS A 86 -4.91 1.08 1.91
C CYS A 86 -6.16 0.21 2.04
N GLU A 87 -5.97 -1.10 1.91
CA GLU A 87 -7.01 -2.11 2.01
C GLU A 87 -6.55 -3.20 2.98
N LEU A 88 -7.44 -3.59 3.89
CA LEU A 88 -7.17 -4.66 4.85
C LEU A 88 -7.58 -6.00 4.25
N THR A 89 -6.70 -6.98 4.37
CA THR A 89 -6.88 -8.33 3.81
C THR A 89 -6.70 -9.39 4.89
N GLY A 90 -7.39 -10.53 4.73
CA GLY A 90 -7.32 -11.63 5.69
C GLY A 90 -7.66 -11.17 7.13
N ALA A 91 -6.83 -11.55 8.09
CA ALA A 91 -7.01 -11.21 9.50
C ALA A 91 -6.65 -9.74 9.86
N ALA A 92 -6.19 -8.92 8.91
CA ALA A 92 -5.72 -7.56 9.19
C ALA A 92 -6.80 -6.64 9.78
N GLY A 93 -8.09 -6.91 9.56
CA GLY A 93 -9.17 -6.17 10.22
C GLY A 93 -9.17 -6.33 11.75
N ILE A 94 -8.94 -7.55 12.22
CA ILE A 94 -8.86 -7.84 13.67
C ILE A 94 -7.62 -7.17 14.27
N MET A 95 -6.50 -7.22 13.55
CA MET A 95 -5.25 -6.59 13.95
C MET A 95 -5.37 -5.06 13.97
N ALA A 96 -6.07 -4.49 12.99
CA ALA A 96 -6.38 -3.06 12.97
C ALA A 96 -7.15 -2.67 14.24
N ASP A 97 -8.19 -3.42 14.61
CA ASP A 97 -8.95 -3.16 15.84
C ASP A 97 -8.08 -3.27 17.10
N GLN A 98 -7.15 -4.22 17.14
CA GLN A 98 -6.18 -4.37 18.23
C GLN A 98 -5.23 -3.18 18.32
N ALA A 99 -4.67 -2.74 17.19
CA ALA A 99 -3.82 -1.55 17.11
C ALA A 99 -4.58 -0.27 17.48
N MET A 100 -5.81 -0.14 17.03
CA MET A 100 -6.70 0.96 17.41
C MET A 100 -6.92 1.01 18.93
N ARG A 101 -6.82 -0.12 19.65
CA ARG A 101 -6.87 -0.18 21.13
C ARG A 101 -5.52 -0.01 21.83
N GLY A 102 -4.43 0.14 21.10
CA GLY A 102 -3.08 0.31 21.67
C GLY A 102 -2.22 -0.95 21.68
N THR A 103 -2.67 -2.03 21.02
CA THR A 103 -1.93 -3.29 20.98
C THR A 103 -0.95 -3.28 19.81
N THR A 104 0.30 -3.64 20.06
CA THR A 104 1.29 -3.81 18.98
C THR A 104 0.89 -4.98 18.07
N VAL A 105 0.94 -4.76 16.75
CA VAL A 105 0.62 -5.79 15.75
C VAL A 105 1.70 -5.89 14.68
N PHE A 106 1.82 -7.07 14.07
CA PHE A 106 2.84 -7.42 13.09
C PHE A 106 2.19 -7.62 11.73
N ILE A 107 2.46 -6.73 10.78
CA ILE A 107 1.79 -6.74 9.47
C ILE A 107 2.75 -7.08 8.34
N ARG A 108 2.18 -7.65 7.30
CA ARG A 108 2.78 -7.69 5.96
C ARG A 108 2.09 -6.65 5.09
N VAL A 109 2.86 -5.87 4.36
CA VAL A 109 2.34 -4.87 3.42
C VAL A 109 2.80 -5.19 2.01
N ARG A 110 1.86 -5.25 1.07
CA ARG A 110 2.13 -5.38 -0.37
C ARG A 110 1.73 -4.11 -1.09
N ILE A 111 2.65 -3.55 -1.86
CA ILE A 111 2.44 -2.34 -2.64
C ILE A 111 2.27 -2.76 -4.09
N LEU A 112 1.15 -2.40 -4.68
CA LEU A 112 0.77 -2.80 -6.01
C LEU A 112 0.59 -1.56 -6.89
N ASN A 113 0.98 -1.68 -8.15
CA ASN A 113 0.50 -0.82 -9.21
C ASN A 113 -0.63 -1.57 -9.93
N ASP A 114 -1.84 -1.07 -9.79
CA ASP A 114 -3.06 -1.59 -10.38
C ASP A 114 -3.59 -0.58 -11.41
N GLY A 115 -3.28 -0.82 -12.68
CA GLY A 115 -3.71 0.09 -13.74
C GLY A 115 -3.17 1.53 -13.68
N GLY A 116 -2.01 1.75 -13.05
CA GLY A 116 -1.44 3.07 -12.78
C GLY A 116 -1.85 3.66 -11.42
N GLN A 117 -2.73 2.99 -10.69
CA GLN A 117 -3.12 3.37 -9.33
C GLN A 117 -2.31 2.56 -8.32
N MET A 118 -1.79 3.24 -7.30
CA MET A 118 -1.15 2.56 -6.20
C MET A 118 -2.22 1.92 -5.30
N ARG A 119 -2.02 0.66 -4.90
CA ARG A 119 -2.82 -0.01 -3.87
C ARG A 119 -1.89 -0.57 -2.80
N VAL A 120 -2.31 -0.47 -1.55
CA VAL A 120 -1.54 -0.90 -0.37
C VAL A 120 -2.36 -1.97 0.33
N LEU A 121 -1.99 -3.23 0.16
CA LEU A 121 -2.67 -4.33 0.81
C LEU A 121 -1.97 -4.62 2.14
N VAL A 122 -2.71 -4.54 3.24
CA VAL A 122 -2.22 -4.86 4.57
C VAL A 122 -2.80 -6.21 4.98
N GLY A 123 -1.92 -7.14 5.32
CA GLY A 123 -2.26 -8.50 5.71
C GLY A 123 -1.53 -8.91 6.99
N GLU A 124 -1.80 -10.15 7.41
CA GLU A 124 -1.05 -10.78 8.50
C GLU A 124 0.40 -11.04 8.08
N TRP A 125 1.31 -10.87 9.03
CA TRP A 125 2.66 -11.42 8.88
C TRP A 125 2.58 -12.94 9.11
N ALA A 126 2.57 -13.69 8.02
CA ALA A 126 2.81 -15.14 8.06
C ALA A 126 4.32 -15.34 8.17
N GLY A 127 4.80 -15.66 9.38
CA GLY A 127 6.21 -15.93 9.66
C GLY A 127 6.77 -17.12 8.89
#